data_AF-A0A7K3DMP1-F1
#
_entry.id   AF-A0A7K3DMP1-F1
#
_cell.length_a   1.000
_cell.length_b   1.000
_cell.length_c   1.000
_cell.angle_alpha   90.00
_cell.angle_beta   90.00
_cell.angle_gamma   90.00
#
_symmetry.space_group_name_H-M   'P 1'
#
loop_
_entity.id
_entity.type
_entity.pdbx_description
1 polymer ?
#
loop_
_entity_poly.entity_id
_entity_poly.type
_entity_poly.pdbx_seq_one_letter_code
_entity_poly.pdbx_strand_id
1 'polypeptide(L)'
;TPWRTDWSSQTGASQLGILHGSTYDLPAFRWYEKDTGEIQVSNRPTSAAELQRRAVERTGDGGLLTFDGASRGNLFSGGAEQVALVLSVAARRGRQNRSRAGYFAYFSDPANAVRTALSFGAEVGREIGQSTRARIRRQRPRIGRGGLYPFIRAFATVVERDVVVAAVMGDLLAGRTAVYADLVAYDEVAHHSGPFSRDAEQVLQRLDRSLALIAKAADHAPRPYRIVVLSDHGQSPGETFHARYGLTLQELVRAGCGLPVPRRARRTHSGAEARSAVRAALHRPVERTEQPPRRGGRSEPVVLASGNLGLVSFPDVPHRMTREELDARHPALLTTLANHPGIGFLLVRSAEHGGVVLGARGDEVPLADLTDGKGPLAGFAPGAADAVRRTHSFPHTADIMVNSWYDPLDGEVLAFEEQIGSHGGLGGAQGRPFLLSPPQLSPPAADGAEIVGAEQVHQVLRRWLRECDGPQVPVENSPAGDRGIASFAALPPEAREESA
;
A
#
# COMPACT_ATOMS: atom_id res chain seq x y z
N THR A 1 -16.83 0.96 11.54
CA THR A 1 -16.14 -0.13 12.24
C THR A 1 -14.65 0.04 12.11
N PRO A 2 -13.90 0.25 13.22
CA PRO A 2 -12.44 0.24 13.18
C PRO A 2 -11.91 -1.17 12.88
N TRP A 3 -10.70 -1.25 12.34
CA TRP A 3 -9.94 -2.50 12.20
C TRP A 3 -8.46 -2.25 12.52
N ARG A 4 -7.70 -3.31 12.75
CA ARG A 4 -6.29 -3.25 13.12
C ARG A 4 -5.40 -3.80 12.03
N THR A 5 -4.36 -3.07 11.65
CA THR A 5 -3.41 -3.55 10.62
C THR A 5 -2.52 -4.67 11.15
N ASP A 6 -1.89 -5.39 10.21
CA ASP A 6 -0.66 -6.14 10.50
C ASP A 6 0.48 -5.17 10.88
N TRP A 7 1.68 -5.70 11.21
CA TRP A 7 2.85 -4.86 11.51
C TRP A 7 3.18 -3.93 10.33
N SER A 8 3.07 -4.43 9.09
CA SER A 8 3.20 -3.60 7.90
C SER A 8 1.93 -2.77 7.67
N SER A 9 1.81 -1.62 8.34
CA SER A 9 0.68 -0.69 8.26
C SER A 9 0.79 0.26 7.06
N GLN A 10 0.74 -0.27 5.83
CA GLN A 10 0.98 0.48 4.60
C GLN A 10 0.18 -0.04 3.41
N THR A 11 -0.06 0.83 2.43
CA THR A 11 -0.95 0.61 1.29
C THR A 11 -0.64 -0.62 0.46
N GLY A 12 0.62 -0.98 0.25
CA GLY A 12 1.02 -2.21 -0.42
C GLY A 12 0.51 -3.47 0.29
N ALA A 13 0.71 -3.57 1.60
CA ALA A 13 0.19 -4.69 2.41
C ALA A 13 -1.34 -4.66 2.41
N SER A 14 -1.92 -3.50 2.70
CA SER A 14 -3.36 -3.36 2.85
C SER A 14 -4.10 -3.63 1.55
N GLN A 15 -3.72 -3.00 0.42
CA GLN A 15 -4.39 -3.23 -0.86
C GLN A 15 -4.19 -4.65 -1.37
N LEU A 16 -3.01 -5.26 -1.21
CA LEU A 16 -2.81 -6.66 -1.64
C LEU A 16 -3.70 -7.60 -0.82
N GLY A 17 -3.73 -7.43 0.50
CA GLY A 17 -4.58 -8.21 1.39
C GLY A 17 -6.06 -8.02 1.10
N ILE A 18 -6.51 -6.77 0.96
CA ILE A 18 -7.91 -6.44 0.69
C ILE A 18 -8.35 -6.98 -0.67
N LEU A 19 -7.57 -6.76 -1.74
CA LEU A 19 -8.00 -7.11 -3.10
C LEU A 19 -7.77 -8.58 -3.44
N HIS A 20 -6.71 -9.21 -2.94
CA HIS A 20 -6.30 -10.57 -3.31
C HIS A 20 -6.34 -11.59 -2.17
N GLY A 21 -6.64 -11.16 -0.94
CA GLY A 21 -6.88 -12.05 0.20
C GLY A 21 -5.63 -12.60 0.87
N SER A 22 -4.43 -12.06 0.59
CA SER A 22 -3.18 -12.49 1.21
C SER A 22 -2.22 -11.32 1.43
N THR A 23 -1.67 -11.22 2.64
CA THR A 23 -0.50 -10.38 2.98
C THR A 23 0.72 -11.21 3.36
N TYR A 24 0.69 -12.52 3.08
CA TYR A 24 1.81 -13.41 3.37
C TYR A 24 3.10 -12.94 2.70
N ASP A 25 4.19 -12.95 3.48
CA ASP A 25 5.54 -12.67 3.01
C ASP A 25 5.72 -11.25 2.45
N LEU A 26 4.98 -10.31 3.04
CA LEU A 26 5.08 -8.87 2.77
C LEU A 26 5.45 -8.14 4.07
N PRO A 27 6.74 -8.13 4.46
CA PRO A 27 7.17 -7.64 5.77
C PRO A 27 7.15 -6.10 5.92
N ALA A 28 7.20 -5.36 4.82
CA ALA A 28 7.26 -3.90 4.80
C ALA A 28 6.87 -3.32 3.43
N PHE A 29 6.81 -1.99 3.30
CA PHE A 29 6.61 -1.34 1.99
C PHE A 29 7.75 -1.66 1.01
N ARG A 30 8.97 -1.81 1.53
CA ARG A 30 10.17 -2.20 0.79
C ARG A 30 11.08 -3.11 1.61
N TRP A 31 11.66 -4.13 0.99
CA TRP A 31 12.53 -5.11 1.65
C TRP A 31 13.53 -5.70 0.65
N TYR A 32 14.53 -6.41 1.15
CA TYR A 32 15.55 -7.09 0.35
C TYR A 32 15.30 -8.60 0.35
N GLU A 33 15.20 -9.20 -0.83
CA GLU A 33 15.05 -10.65 -1.00
C GLU A 33 16.45 -11.26 -1.24
N LYS A 34 16.94 -12.08 -0.30
CA LYS A 34 18.31 -12.62 -0.33
C LYS A 34 18.53 -13.66 -1.42
N ASP A 35 17.50 -14.41 -1.76
CA ASP A 35 17.49 -15.44 -2.80
C ASP A 35 17.60 -14.84 -4.21
N THR A 36 16.91 -13.74 -4.48
CA THR A 36 16.97 -13.02 -5.78
C THR A 36 18.05 -11.94 -5.81
N GLY A 37 18.43 -11.43 -4.64
CA GLY A 37 19.32 -10.29 -4.49
C GLY A 37 18.69 -8.95 -4.91
N GLU A 38 17.36 -8.88 -4.99
CA GLU A 38 16.62 -7.70 -5.41
C GLU A 38 15.95 -6.97 -4.23
N ILE A 39 15.82 -5.65 -4.37
CA ILE A 39 14.99 -4.83 -3.47
C ILE A 39 13.58 -4.81 -4.04
N GLN A 40 12.63 -5.35 -3.28
CA GLN A 40 11.21 -5.21 -3.56
C GLN A 40 10.69 -3.90 -3.02
N VAL A 41 9.85 -3.22 -3.80
CA VAL A 41 9.18 -1.99 -3.41
C VAL A 41 7.74 -2.03 -3.90
N SER A 42 6.77 -1.95 -2.99
CA SER A 42 5.34 -2.17 -3.28
C SER A 42 4.82 -1.26 -4.40
N ASN A 43 5.34 -0.04 -4.51
CA ASN A 43 4.96 0.94 -5.53
C ASN A 43 5.86 0.93 -6.79
N ARG A 44 6.66 -0.13 -7.00
CA ARG A 44 7.37 -0.37 -8.26
C ARG A 44 6.53 -1.29 -9.14
N PRO A 45 6.21 -0.95 -10.40
CA PRO A 45 5.33 -1.75 -11.26
C PRO A 45 5.72 -3.24 -11.35
N THR A 46 7.01 -3.54 -11.48
CA THR A 46 7.50 -4.93 -11.57
C THR A 46 7.30 -5.69 -10.27
N SER A 47 7.59 -5.07 -9.12
CA SER A 47 7.35 -5.67 -7.81
C SER A 47 5.86 -5.83 -7.53
N ALA A 48 5.03 -4.82 -7.83
CA ALA A 48 3.58 -4.91 -7.68
C ALA A 48 2.96 -6.06 -8.51
N ALA A 49 3.45 -6.26 -9.75
CA ALA A 49 3.02 -7.38 -10.59
C ALA A 49 3.42 -8.74 -9.99
N GLU A 50 4.63 -8.84 -9.44
CA GLU A 50 5.13 -10.05 -8.79
C GLU A 50 4.38 -10.36 -7.50
N LEU A 51 4.13 -9.35 -6.64
CA LEU A 51 3.35 -9.52 -5.42
C LEU A 51 1.92 -9.97 -5.71
N GLN A 52 1.29 -9.40 -6.75
CA GLN A 52 -0.03 -9.85 -7.20
C GLN A 52 0.02 -11.31 -7.66
N ARG A 53 1.04 -11.71 -8.45
CA ARG A 53 1.19 -13.10 -8.89
C ARG A 53 1.29 -14.06 -7.70
N ARG A 54 2.15 -13.75 -6.73
CA ARG A 54 2.33 -14.56 -5.51
C ARG A 54 1.04 -14.67 -4.69
N ALA A 55 0.28 -13.59 -4.56
CA ALA A 55 -1.00 -13.60 -3.85
C ALA A 55 -2.03 -14.50 -4.54
N VAL A 56 -2.19 -14.36 -5.87
CA VAL A 56 -3.10 -15.20 -6.67
C VAL A 56 -2.71 -16.67 -6.61
N GLU A 57 -1.42 -17.00 -6.71
CA GLU A 57 -0.93 -18.38 -6.59
C GLU A 57 -1.22 -18.97 -5.20
N ARG A 58 -1.12 -18.16 -4.16
CA ARG A 58 -1.35 -18.60 -2.79
C ARG A 58 -2.83 -18.80 -2.47
N THR A 59 -3.69 -17.91 -2.95
CA THR A 59 -5.14 -17.97 -2.66
C THR A 59 -5.92 -18.82 -3.66
N GLY A 60 -5.36 -19.06 -4.85
CA GLY A 60 -6.06 -19.68 -5.96
C GLY A 60 -7.19 -18.81 -6.53
N ASP A 61 -7.19 -17.51 -6.21
CA ASP A 61 -8.25 -16.56 -6.54
C ASP A 61 -7.66 -15.33 -7.24
N GLY A 62 -8.34 -14.85 -8.30
CA GLY A 62 -7.90 -13.70 -9.11
C GLY A 62 -8.10 -12.35 -8.42
N GLY A 63 -8.90 -12.31 -7.34
CA GLY A 63 -9.18 -11.14 -6.53
C GLY A 63 -10.64 -10.68 -6.56
N LEU A 64 -10.98 -9.69 -5.73
CA LEU A 64 -12.35 -9.20 -5.54
C LEU A 64 -13.02 -8.61 -6.79
N LEU A 65 -12.24 -8.27 -7.82
CA LEU A 65 -12.69 -7.55 -9.02
C LEU A 65 -12.62 -8.40 -10.29
N THR A 66 -12.42 -9.72 -10.17
CA THR A 66 -12.34 -10.64 -11.31
C THR A 66 -13.63 -10.69 -12.15
N PHE A 67 -14.79 -10.54 -11.52
CA PHE A 67 -16.09 -10.60 -12.20
C PHE A 67 -16.59 -9.19 -12.55
N ASP A 68 -16.30 -8.72 -13.78
CA ASP A 68 -16.73 -7.41 -14.29
C ASP A 68 -16.40 -6.22 -13.35
N GLY A 69 -15.23 -6.31 -12.69
CA GLY A 69 -14.76 -5.29 -11.77
C GLY A 69 -13.89 -4.21 -12.43
N ALA A 70 -13.77 -3.07 -11.75
CA ALA A 70 -12.89 -1.97 -12.12
C ALA A 70 -11.96 -1.56 -10.97
N SER A 71 -10.69 -1.32 -11.30
CA SER A 71 -9.66 -0.87 -10.36
C SER A 71 -9.10 0.50 -10.81
N ARG A 72 -9.22 1.51 -9.94
CA ARG A 72 -8.89 2.92 -10.23
C ARG A 72 -7.90 3.49 -9.22
N GLY A 73 -6.73 3.92 -9.67
CA GLY A 73 -5.71 4.55 -8.80
C GLY A 73 -4.91 3.59 -7.90
N ASN A 74 -5.20 2.28 -7.94
CA ASN A 74 -4.65 1.31 -6.99
C ASN A 74 -3.26 0.79 -7.38
N LEU A 75 -2.55 0.20 -6.42
CA LEU A 75 -1.33 -0.57 -6.69
C LEU A 75 -1.64 -1.88 -7.43
N PHE A 76 -2.72 -2.56 -7.03
CA PHE A 76 -3.11 -3.88 -7.54
C PHE A 76 -4.41 -3.83 -8.33
N SER A 77 -4.53 -4.72 -9.31
CA SER A 77 -5.73 -4.79 -10.17
C SER A 77 -6.95 -5.40 -9.47
N GLY A 78 -6.74 -6.21 -8.42
CA GLY A 78 -7.79 -7.05 -7.83
C GLY A 78 -8.43 -8.04 -8.80
N GLY A 79 -7.80 -8.32 -9.95
CA GLY A 79 -8.38 -9.15 -11.00
C GLY A 79 -9.19 -8.39 -12.04
N ALA A 80 -9.34 -7.07 -11.93
CA ALA A 80 -10.10 -6.24 -12.87
C ALA A 80 -9.46 -6.20 -14.26
N GLU A 81 -10.29 -6.35 -15.30
CA GLU A 81 -9.90 -6.04 -16.68
C GLU A 81 -9.89 -4.53 -16.95
N GLN A 82 -10.78 -3.79 -16.27
CA GLN A 82 -10.91 -2.35 -16.42
C GLN A 82 -10.00 -1.64 -15.42
N VAL A 83 -8.87 -1.13 -15.92
CA VAL A 83 -7.86 -0.47 -15.08
C VAL A 83 -7.57 0.94 -15.55
N ALA A 84 -7.52 1.88 -14.61
CA ALA A 84 -6.96 3.21 -14.84
C ALA A 84 -6.06 3.57 -13.66
N LEU A 85 -4.85 4.08 -13.95
CA LEU A 85 -3.85 4.37 -12.91
C LEU A 85 -3.50 3.19 -12.01
N VAL A 86 -3.61 1.95 -12.52
CA VAL A 86 -3.23 0.76 -11.76
C VAL A 86 -1.78 0.40 -11.98
N LEU A 87 -0.99 0.38 -10.91
CA LEU A 87 0.46 0.28 -11.00
C LEU A 87 0.97 -1.10 -11.46
N SER A 88 0.43 -2.18 -10.93
CA SER A 88 0.81 -3.57 -11.31
C SER A 88 0.61 -3.86 -12.81
N VAL A 89 -0.41 -3.26 -13.43
CA VAL A 89 -0.66 -3.43 -14.87
C VAL A 89 0.29 -2.60 -15.73
N ALA A 90 0.88 -1.52 -15.18
CA ALA A 90 1.84 -0.69 -15.90
C ALA A 90 3.14 -1.43 -16.28
N ALA A 91 3.43 -2.58 -15.65
CA ALA A 91 4.56 -3.44 -16.00
C ALA A 91 4.32 -4.29 -17.26
N ARG A 92 3.07 -4.56 -17.64
CA ARG A 92 2.73 -5.44 -18.78
C ARG A 92 2.77 -4.66 -20.09
N ARG A 93 3.82 -4.85 -20.90
CA ARG A 93 3.91 -4.32 -22.28
C ARG A 93 2.99 -5.10 -23.23
N GLY A 94 1.78 -4.60 -23.48
CA GLY A 94 0.87 -5.15 -24.49
C GLY A 94 -0.02 -4.08 -25.13
N ARG A 95 -0.24 -4.15 -26.45
CA ARG A 95 -1.04 -3.19 -27.25
C ARG A 95 -2.54 -3.16 -26.88
N GLN A 96 -3.03 -4.09 -26.06
CA GLN A 96 -4.45 -4.20 -25.70
C GLN A 96 -4.84 -3.55 -24.34
N ASN A 97 -3.89 -3.28 -23.44
CA ASN A 97 -4.22 -2.66 -22.13
C ASN A 97 -4.01 -1.13 -22.16
N ARG A 98 -5.03 -0.40 -22.61
CA ARG A 98 -5.03 1.07 -22.63
C ARG A 98 -5.22 1.66 -21.22
N SER A 99 -4.16 1.70 -20.40
CA SER A 99 -4.14 2.56 -19.18
C SER A 99 -4.32 4.05 -19.50
N ARG A 100 -4.23 4.43 -20.80
CA ARG A 100 -4.41 5.79 -21.33
C ARG A 100 -5.87 6.16 -21.59
N ALA A 101 -6.81 5.21 -21.65
CA ALA A 101 -8.19 5.48 -22.06
C ALA A 101 -8.91 6.46 -21.12
N GLY A 102 -8.70 6.35 -19.80
CA GLY A 102 -9.29 7.25 -18.82
C GLY A 102 -8.75 8.69 -18.89
N TYR A 103 -7.44 8.86 -19.11
CA TYR A 103 -6.82 10.18 -19.25
C TYR A 103 -7.27 10.91 -20.51
N PHE A 104 -7.22 10.25 -21.67
CA PHE A 104 -7.60 10.89 -22.93
C PHE A 104 -9.08 11.26 -22.95
N ALA A 105 -9.97 10.41 -22.42
CA ALA A 105 -11.40 10.69 -22.36
C ALA A 105 -11.75 11.85 -21.41
N TYR A 106 -11.05 11.97 -20.27
CA TYR A 106 -11.27 13.07 -19.33
C TYR A 106 -10.80 14.42 -19.90
N PHE A 107 -9.60 14.46 -20.47
CA PHE A 107 -9.01 15.69 -21.02
C PHE A 107 -9.47 16.03 -22.44
N SER A 108 -10.23 15.17 -23.10
CA SER A 108 -10.88 15.52 -24.37
C SER A 108 -11.99 16.55 -24.23
N ASP A 109 -12.52 16.75 -23.02
CA ASP A 109 -13.40 17.89 -22.72
C ASP A 109 -12.53 19.12 -22.34
N PRO A 110 -12.54 20.19 -23.16
CA PRO A 110 -11.78 21.40 -22.90
C PRO A 110 -12.12 22.06 -21.56
N ALA A 111 -13.37 21.94 -21.10
CA ALA A 111 -13.79 22.51 -19.83
C ALA A 111 -13.11 21.81 -18.65
N ASN A 112 -13.00 20.47 -18.70
CA ASN A 112 -12.25 19.69 -17.71
C ASN A 112 -10.76 20.04 -17.76
N ALA A 113 -10.17 20.12 -18.95
CA ALA A 113 -8.76 20.47 -19.11
C ALA A 113 -8.41 21.84 -18.50
N VAL A 114 -9.20 22.88 -18.81
CA VAL A 114 -8.99 24.23 -18.26
C VAL A 114 -9.21 24.26 -16.75
N ARG A 115 -10.28 23.61 -16.26
CA ARG A 115 -10.57 23.54 -14.81
C ARG A 115 -9.45 22.86 -14.04
N THR A 116 -8.93 21.74 -14.54
CA THR A 116 -7.83 21.02 -13.91
C THR A 116 -6.55 21.85 -13.95
N ALA A 117 -6.22 22.50 -15.06
CA ALA A 117 -5.04 23.35 -15.17
C ALA A 117 -5.05 24.53 -14.17
N LEU A 118 -6.18 25.24 -14.07
CA LEU A 118 -6.37 26.32 -13.10
C LEU A 118 -6.29 25.80 -11.65
N SER A 119 -6.95 24.68 -11.37
CA SER A 119 -6.95 24.06 -10.04
C SER A 119 -5.56 23.57 -9.63
N PHE A 120 -4.81 23.02 -10.58
CA PHE A 120 -3.42 22.59 -10.39
C PHE A 120 -2.52 23.79 -10.05
N GLY A 121 -2.58 24.86 -10.84
CA GLY A 121 -1.82 26.09 -10.56
C GLY A 121 -2.17 26.70 -9.20
N ALA A 122 -3.47 26.71 -8.86
CA ALA A 122 -3.93 27.17 -7.54
C ALA A 122 -3.41 26.29 -6.40
N GLU A 123 -3.28 24.98 -6.59
CA GLU A 123 -2.72 24.09 -5.57
C GLU A 123 -1.21 24.26 -5.40
N VAL A 124 -0.46 24.45 -6.49
CA VAL A 124 0.98 24.78 -6.42
C VAL A 124 1.18 26.08 -5.63
N GLY A 125 0.40 27.12 -5.94
CA GLY A 125 0.45 28.39 -5.19
C GLY A 125 0.07 28.21 -3.72
N ARG A 126 -0.96 27.39 -3.44
CA ARG A 126 -1.40 27.08 -2.07
C ARG A 126 -0.32 26.38 -1.26
N GLU A 127 0.37 25.39 -1.83
CA GLU A 127 1.49 24.70 -1.19
C GLU A 127 2.62 25.68 -0.84
N ILE A 128 3.03 26.53 -1.79
CA ILE A 128 4.07 27.54 -1.56
C ILE A 128 3.67 28.47 -0.41
N GLY A 129 2.43 28.95 -0.40
CA GLY A 129 1.89 29.80 0.68
C GLY A 129 1.84 29.08 2.03
N GLN A 130 1.37 27.83 2.06
CA GLN A 130 1.30 27.01 3.28
C GLN A 130 2.68 26.72 3.86
N SER A 131 3.64 26.30 3.03
CA SER A 131 5.03 26.03 3.41
C SER A 131 5.72 27.30 3.94
N THR A 132 5.50 28.44 3.27
CA THR A 132 6.03 29.74 3.71
C THR A 132 5.42 30.17 5.04
N ARG A 133 4.10 30.03 5.21
CA ARG A 133 3.41 30.34 6.47
C ARG A 133 3.91 29.46 7.62
N ALA A 134 4.08 28.16 7.39
CA ALA A 134 4.60 27.22 8.39
C ALA A 134 6.02 27.61 8.84
N ARG A 135 6.86 28.04 7.89
CA ARG A 135 8.22 28.55 8.17
C ARG A 135 8.18 29.84 8.99
N ILE A 136 7.35 30.82 8.61
CA ILE A 136 7.21 32.09 9.33
C ILE A 136 6.70 31.86 10.75
N ARG A 137 5.71 30.97 10.91
CA ARG A 137 5.13 30.60 12.21
C ARG A 137 5.97 29.61 13.03
N ARG A 138 7.14 29.21 12.52
CA ARG A 138 8.06 28.26 13.19
C ARG A 138 7.38 26.96 13.64
N GLN A 139 6.41 26.46 12.86
CA GLN A 139 5.71 25.21 13.16
C GLN A 139 6.69 24.03 13.12
N ARG A 140 6.56 23.12 14.09
CA ARG A 140 7.30 21.86 14.21
C ARG A 140 6.32 20.72 14.53
N PRO A 141 6.58 19.46 14.09
CA PRO A 141 7.67 19.04 13.21
C PRO A 141 7.56 19.61 11.78
N ARG A 142 8.66 19.68 11.02
CA ARG A 142 8.68 20.24 9.66
C ARG A 142 9.75 19.61 8.76
N ILE A 143 9.37 19.26 7.54
CA ILE A 143 10.28 18.79 6.48
C ILE A 143 10.39 19.77 5.31
N GLY A 144 11.30 19.50 4.37
CA GLY A 144 11.48 20.31 3.17
C GLY A 144 10.35 20.11 2.15
N ARG A 145 9.49 21.11 1.98
CA ARG A 145 8.38 21.09 1.01
C ARG A 145 8.68 21.87 -0.29
N GLY A 146 9.96 21.95 -0.67
CA GLY A 146 10.43 22.71 -1.85
C GLY A 146 10.68 21.83 -3.08
N GLY A 147 11.16 22.44 -4.16
CA GLY A 147 11.54 21.72 -5.38
C GLY A 147 10.33 21.19 -6.16
N LEU A 148 10.33 19.89 -6.48
CA LEU A 148 9.24 19.25 -7.25
C LEU A 148 7.99 18.94 -6.42
N TYR A 149 8.08 18.99 -5.09
CA TYR A 149 6.98 18.59 -4.20
C TYR A 149 5.65 19.32 -4.45
N PRO A 150 5.61 20.66 -4.64
CA PRO A 150 4.35 21.36 -4.93
C PRO A 150 3.62 20.84 -6.18
N PHE A 151 4.37 20.39 -7.19
CA PHE A 151 3.80 19.80 -8.40
C PHE A 151 3.31 18.38 -8.16
N ILE A 152 4.03 17.57 -7.38
CA ILE A 152 3.60 16.22 -6.99
C ILE A 152 2.31 16.29 -6.17
N ARG A 153 2.26 17.16 -5.16
CA ARG A 153 1.06 17.42 -4.37
C ARG A 153 -0.10 17.90 -5.24
N ALA A 154 0.13 18.84 -6.15
CA ALA A 154 -0.91 19.33 -7.04
C ALA A 154 -1.43 18.23 -7.98
N PHE A 155 -0.57 17.31 -8.41
CA PHE A 155 -0.98 16.15 -9.19
C PHE A 155 -1.89 15.23 -8.37
N ALA A 156 -1.46 14.80 -7.17
CA ALA A 156 -2.23 13.89 -6.31
C ALA A 156 -3.59 14.48 -5.90
N THR A 157 -3.60 15.75 -5.50
CA THR A 157 -4.79 16.40 -4.91
C THR A 157 -5.77 16.97 -5.94
N VAL A 158 -5.38 17.06 -7.22
CA VAL A 158 -6.21 17.60 -8.30
C VAL A 158 -6.34 16.60 -9.43
N VAL A 159 -5.25 16.33 -10.16
CA VAL A 159 -5.28 15.54 -11.40
C VAL A 159 -5.70 14.10 -11.13
N GLU A 160 -5.00 13.43 -10.23
CA GLU A 160 -5.25 12.02 -9.90
C GLU A 160 -6.65 11.83 -9.33
N ARG A 161 -7.02 12.64 -8.33
CA ARG A 161 -8.38 12.64 -7.76
C ARG A 161 -9.45 12.82 -8.84
N ASP A 162 -9.35 13.85 -9.67
CA ASP A 162 -10.41 14.16 -10.63
C ASP A 162 -10.53 13.08 -11.72
N VAL A 163 -9.41 12.50 -12.16
CA VAL A 163 -9.39 11.38 -13.11
C VAL A 163 -10.00 10.12 -12.48
N VAL A 164 -9.63 9.78 -11.24
CA VAL A 164 -10.19 8.62 -10.53
C VAL A 164 -11.70 8.79 -10.33
N VAL A 165 -12.16 9.95 -9.84
CA VAL A 165 -13.58 10.24 -9.62
C VAL A 165 -14.37 10.16 -10.92
N ALA A 166 -13.86 10.75 -12.01
CA ALA A 166 -14.50 10.66 -13.32
C ALA A 166 -14.57 9.21 -13.85
N ALA A 167 -13.50 8.43 -13.67
CA ALA A 167 -13.48 7.03 -14.07
C ALA A 167 -14.49 6.19 -13.26
N VAL A 168 -14.58 6.41 -11.94
CA VAL A 168 -15.57 5.75 -11.08
C VAL A 168 -16.98 6.10 -11.53
N MET A 169 -17.30 7.37 -11.77
CA MET A 169 -18.63 7.76 -12.28
C MET A 169 -18.95 7.09 -13.62
N GLY A 170 -17.97 6.99 -14.52
CA GLY A 170 -18.11 6.24 -15.77
C GLY A 170 -18.40 4.76 -15.57
N ASP A 171 -17.73 4.11 -14.62
CA ASP A 171 -17.96 2.71 -14.27
C ASP A 171 -19.35 2.48 -13.66
N LEU A 172 -19.78 3.40 -12.79
CA LEU A 172 -21.13 3.37 -12.20
C LEU A 172 -22.19 3.42 -13.30
N LEU A 173 -22.09 4.39 -14.20
CA LEU A 173 -23.03 4.57 -15.32
C LEU A 173 -22.95 3.44 -16.35
N ALA A 174 -21.80 2.80 -16.50
CA ALA A 174 -21.64 1.59 -17.32
C ALA A 174 -22.20 0.32 -16.64
N GLY A 175 -22.62 0.39 -15.37
CA GLY A 175 -23.24 -0.72 -14.66
C GLY A 175 -22.27 -1.81 -14.19
N ARG A 176 -20.97 -1.47 -14.02
CA ARG A 176 -19.93 -2.42 -13.57
C ARG A 176 -20.27 -3.08 -12.23
N THR A 177 -19.86 -4.32 -12.05
CA THR A 177 -20.28 -5.10 -10.88
C THR A 177 -19.64 -4.64 -9.57
N ALA A 178 -18.35 -4.30 -9.61
CA ALA A 178 -17.63 -3.77 -8.46
C ALA A 178 -16.59 -2.75 -8.90
N VAL A 179 -16.44 -1.67 -8.13
CA VAL A 179 -15.42 -0.64 -8.40
C VAL A 179 -14.63 -0.40 -7.11
N TYR A 180 -13.31 -0.58 -7.16
CA TYR A 180 -12.41 -0.21 -6.08
C TYR A 180 -11.54 0.96 -6.54
N ALA A 181 -11.55 2.04 -5.77
CA ALA A 181 -10.85 3.27 -6.11
C ALA A 181 -10.04 3.78 -4.92
N ASP A 182 -8.81 4.18 -5.21
CA ASP A 182 -7.90 4.78 -4.24
C ASP A 182 -7.77 6.29 -4.47
N LEU A 183 -7.79 7.05 -3.37
CA LEU A 183 -7.75 8.51 -3.33
C LEU A 183 -6.60 8.97 -2.41
N VAL A 184 -5.38 8.84 -2.92
CA VAL A 184 -4.08 9.05 -2.22
C VAL A 184 -3.82 10.49 -1.72
N ALA A 185 -4.71 11.44 -2.03
CA ALA A 185 -4.47 12.86 -1.79
C ALA A 185 -4.24 13.20 -0.30
N TYR A 186 -4.96 12.52 0.61
CA TYR A 186 -4.79 12.72 2.05
C TYR A 186 -3.40 12.27 2.50
N ASP A 187 -3.01 11.06 2.11
CA ASP A 187 -1.74 10.43 2.48
C ASP A 187 -0.54 11.30 2.10
N GLU A 188 -0.49 11.75 0.83
CA GLU A 188 0.60 12.59 0.30
C GLU A 188 0.75 13.91 1.08
N VAL A 189 -0.36 14.58 1.42
CA VAL A 189 -0.32 15.85 2.15
C VAL A 189 -0.01 15.65 3.62
N ALA A 190 -0.56 14.60 4.24
CA ALA A 190 -0.37 14.29 5.65
C ALA A 190 1.08 13.86 5.94
N HIS A 191 1.74 13.16 5.02
CA HIS A 191 3.18 12.87 5.11
C HIS A 191 4.07 14.12 5.28
N HIS A 192 3.68 15.24 4.66
CA HIS A 192 4.49 16.45 4.61
C HIS A 192 4.03 17.56 5.55
N SER A 193 2.75 17.53 5.94
CA SER A 193 2.12 18.57 6.75
C SER A 193 1.75 18.09 8.14
N GLY A 194 1.70 16.77 8.35
CA GLY A 194 1.21 16.11 9.55
C GLY A 194 -0.28 15.75 9.42
N PRO A 195 -0.71 14.61 10.03
CA PRO A 195 -2.06 14.07 9.86
C PRO A 195 -3.16 14.96 10.46
N PHE A 196 -2.84 15.75 11.48
CA PHE A 196 -3.75 16.66 12.17
C PHE A 196 -3.65 18.12 11.69
N SER A 197 -2.97 18.35 10.57
CA SER A 197 -2.79 19.70 10.04
C SER A 197 -4.03 20.23 9.34
N ARG A 198 -4.20 21.56 9.35
CA ARG A 198 -5.23 22.24 8.54
C ARG A 198 -5.09 21.96 7.04
N ASP A 199 -3.86 21.67 6.58
CA ASP A 199 -3.61 21.33 5.17
C ASP A 199 -4.23 19.97 4.83
N ALA A 200 -4.05 18.96 5.69
CA ALA A 200 -4.67 17.64 5.55
C ALA A 200 -6.20 17.71 5.69
N GLU A 201 -6.71 18.50 6.63
CA GLU A 201 -8.15 18.72 6.81
C GLU A 201 -8.83 19.30 5.55
N GLN A 202 -8.20 20.25 4.87
CA GLN A 202 -8.70 20.81 3.61
C GLN A 202 -8.77 19.78 2.48
N VAL A 203 -7.85 18.79 2.48
CA VAL A 203 -7.89 17.69 1.52
C VAL A 203 -9.08 16.78 1.82
N LEU A 204 -9.32 16.43 3.10
CA LEU A 204 -10.49 15.63 3.50
C LEU A 204 -11.81 16.30 3.07
N GLN A 205 -11.96 17.61 3.25
CA GLN A 205 -13.15 18.35 2.79
C GLN A 205 -13.35 18.28 1.26
N ARG A 206 -12.26 18.14 0.48
CA ARG A 206 -12.34 17.96 -0.99
C ARG A 206 -12.69 16.52 -1.37
N LEU A 207 -12.16 15.55 -0.61
CA LEU A 207 -12.51 14.14 -0.78
C LEU A 207 -13.99 13.91 -0.46
N ASP A 208 -14.51 14.53 0.60
CA ASP A 208 -15.94 14.51 0.95
C ASP A 208 -16.83 14.98 -0.22
N ARG A 209 -16.50 16.11 -0.85
CA ARG A 209 -17.22 16.58 -2.06
C ARG A 209 -17.12 15.61 -3.24
N SER A 210 -16.00 14.88 -3.35
CA SER A 210 -15.80 13.88 -4.40
C SER A 210 -16.66 12.64 -4.15
N LEU A 211 -16.74 12.19 -2.90
CA LEU A 211 -17.66 11.12 -2.48
C LEU A 211 -19.13 11.51 -2.70
N ALA A 212 -19.50 12.76 -2.39
CA ALA A 212 -20.85 13.26 -2.66
C ALA A 212 -21.19 13.29 -4.16
N LEU A 213 -20.22 13.57 -5.03
CA LEU A 213 -20.38 13.47 -6.49
C LEU A 213 -20.59 12.02 -6.94
N ILE A 214 -19.78 11.09 -6.43
CA ILE A 214 -19.92 9.65 -6.73
C ILE A 214 -21.29 9.15 -6.26
N ALA A 215 -21.73 9.51 -5.07
CA ALA A 215 -23.04 9.14 -4.55
C ALA A 215 -24.18 9.63 -5.44
N LYS A 216 -24.14 10.89 -5.89
CA LYS A 216 -25.13 11.45 -6.84
C LYS A 216 -25.11 10.72 -8.19
N ALA A 217 -23.93 10.34 -8.68
CA ALA A 217 -23.82 9.58 -9.93
C ALA A 217 -24.41 8.16 -9.77
N ALA A 218 -24.23 7.54 -8.60
CA ALA A 218 -24.79 6.23 -8.29
C ALA A 218 -26.33 6.22 -8.34
N ASP A 219 -27.00 7.32 -7.99
CA ASP A 219 -28.46 7.46 -8.09
C ASP A 219 -28.99 7.37 -9.53
N HIS A 220 -28.14 7.63 -10.52
CA HIS A 220 -28.47 7.61 -11.95
C HIS A 220 -27.94 6.37 -12.66
N ALA A 221 -27.31 5.46 -11.92
CA ALA A 221 -26.70 4.28 -12.49
C ALA A 221 -27.75 3.22 -12.88
N PRO A 222 -27.49 2.36 -13.87
CA PRO A 222 -28.43 1.32 -14.31
C PRO A 222 -28.64 0.19 -13.28
N ARG A 223 -27.86 0.18 -12.19
CA ARG A 223 -27.98 -0.77 -11.08
C ARG A 223 -27.76 -0.06 -9.74
N PRO A 224 -28.32 -0.57 -8.63
CA PRO A 224 -28.05 -0.02 -7.31
C PRO A 224 -26.59 -0.28 -6.90
N TYR A 225 -25.96 0.72 -6.29
CA TYR A 225 -24.63 0.60 -5.68
C TYR A 225 -24.68 0.86 -4.18
N ARG A 226 -23.82 0.15 -3.45
CA ARG A 226 -23.53 0.40 -2.04
C ARG A 226 -22.12 0.96 -1.94
N ILE A 227 -21.99 2.18 -1.42
CA ILE A 227 -20.70 2.85 -1.28
C ILE A 227 -20.13 2.52 0.09
N VAL A 228 -18.97 1.87 0.11
CA VAL A 228 -18.16 1.63 1.30
C VAL A 228 -16.97 2.58 1.24
N VAL A 229 -16.72 3.31 2.31
CA VAL A 229 -15.51 4.14 2.46
C VAL A 229 -14.61 3.45 3.46
N LEU A 230 -13.35 3.22 3.08
CA LEU A 230 -12.37 2.59 3.94
C LEU A 230 -11.09 3.41 4.01
N SER A 231 -10.40 3.27 5.12
CA SER A 231 -8.98 3.60 5.25
C SER A 231 -8.22 2.27 5.26
N ASP A 232 -7.15 2.20 4.50
CA ASP A 232 -6.27 1.03 4.36
C ASP A 232 -5.20 1.00 5.46
N HIS A 233 -4.83 2.17 5.98
CA HIS A 233 -4.09 2.38 7.23
C HIS A 233 -4.39 3.78 7.80
N GLY A 234 -3.98 4.04 9.04
CA GLY A 234 -3.96 5.40 9.59
C GLY A 234 -2.62 6.10 9.34
N GLN A 235 -2.39 7.22 10.02
CA GLN A 235 -1.06 7.85 10.12
C GLN A 235 -0.81 8.38 11.52
N SER A 236 0.41 8.19 12.02
CA SER A 236 0.88 8.72 13.30
C SER A 236 1.73 9.98 13.06
N PRO A 237 1.58 11.05 13.85
CA PRO A 237 2.45 12.22 13.76
C PRO A 237 3.86 11.90 14.27
N GLY A 238 4.81 12.79 14.00
CA GLY A 238 6.08 12.83 14.73
C GLY A 238 7.21 13.50 13.95
N GLU A 239 8.34 13.70 14.63
CA GLU A 239 9.58 14.10 13.97
C GLU A 239 10.21 12.92 13.21
N THR A 240 11.04 13.23 12.22
CA THR A 240 11.89 12.20 11.64
C THR A 240 13.01 11.84 12.61
N PHE A 241 13.45 10.58 12.60
CA PHE A 241 14.58 10.10 13.38
C PHE A 241 15.83 10.96 13.12
N HIS A 242 16.08 11.32 11.86
CA HIS A 242 17.16 12.23 11.49
C HIS A 242 16.99 13.64 12.06
N ALA A 243 15.79 14.21 12.05
CA ALA A 243 15.57 15.54 12.62
C ALA A 243 15.83 15.58 14.13
N ARG A 244 15.49 14.48 14.84
CA ARG A 244 15.66 14.38 16.30
C ARG A 244 17.09 14.06 16.72
N TYR A 245 17.80 13.18 16.00
CA TYR A 245 19.12 12.68 16.42
C TYR A 245 20.29 13.12 15.52
N GLY A 246 20.04 13.80 14.40
CA GLY A 246 21.08 14.27 13.49
C GLY A 246 21.78 13.15 12.69
N LEU A 247 21.23 11.93 12.71
CA LEU A 247 21.74 10.77 11.97
C LEU A 247 20.58 9.89 11.47
N THR A 248 20.80 9.17 10.38
CA THR A 248 19.84 8.23 9.77
C THR A 248 19.98 6.83 10.37
N LEU A 249 18.95 5.98 10.22
CA LEU A 249 19.03 4.57 10.62
C LEU A 249 20.21 3.86 9.93
N GLN A 250 20.45 4.15 8.65
CA GLN A 250 21.59 3.58 7.91
C GLN A 250 22.93 3.97 8.54
N GLU A 251 23.10 5.22 8.96
CA GLU A 251 24.31 5.68 9.65
C GLU A 251 24.48 5.01 11.02
N LEU A 252 23.38 4.81 11.76
CA LEU A 252 23.41 4.08 13.03
C LEU A 252 23.82 2.62 12.85
N VAL A 253 23.25 1.93 11.85
CA VAL A 253 23.61 0.54 11.52
C VAL A 253 25.07 0.45 11.09
N ARG A 254 25.56 1.39 10.26
CA ARG A 254 26.98 1.45 9.87
C ARG A 254 27.88 1.62 11.08
N ALA A 255 27.55 2.53 12.00
CA ALA A 255 28.29 2.72 13.24
C ALA A 255 28.34 1.43 14.07
N GLY A 256 27.19 0.76 14.25
CA GLY A 256 27.10 -0.53 14.96
C GLY A 256 27.87 -1.67 14.27
N CYS A 257 28.06 -1.59 12.95
CA CYS A 257 28.87 -2.53 12.18
C CYS A 257 30.38 -2.19 12.18
N GLY A 258 30.80 -1.07 12.79
CA GLY A 258 32.19 -0.59 12.72
C GLY A 258 32.58 -0.01 11.36
N LEU A 259 31.61 0.37 10.52
CA LEU A 259 31.83 0.92 9.18
C LEU A 259 31.94 2.46 9.22
N PRO A 260 32.67 3.08 8.28
CA PRO A 260 32.76 4.53 8.19
C PRO A 260 31.38 5.18 8.02
N VAL A 261 31.07 6.17 8.84
CA VAL A 261 29.84 6.97 8.76
C VAL A 261 30.14 8.26 7.97
N PRO A 262 29.41 8.55 6.87
CA PRO A 262 29.58 9.80 6.14
C PRO A 262 29.37 11.02 7.04
N ARG A 263 30.12 12.10 6.82
CA ARG A 263 29.94 13.38 7.54
C ARG A 263 28.66 14.14 7.17
N ARG A 264 27.89 13.65 6.18
CA ARG A 264 26.63 14.23 5.72
C ARG A 264 25.60 13.13 5.49
N ALA A 265 24.52 13.19 6.26
CA ALA A 265 23.34 12.35 6.05
C ALA A 265 22.76 12.60 4.65
N ARG A 266 22.62 11.53 3.87
CA ARG A 266 21.84 11.53 2.63
C ARG A 266 20.36 11.43 2.99
N ARG A 267 19.51 12.22 2.32
CA ARG A 267 18.06 12.23 2.56
C ARG A 267 17.39 11.01 1.93
N THR A 268 16.43 10.44 2.64
CA THR A 268 15.47 9.44 2.13
C THR A 268 14.25 10.16 1.55
N HIS A 269 13.78 9.76 0.38
CA HIS A 269 12.71 10.47 -0.34
C HIS A 269 11.31 10.01 0.08
N SER A 270 10.45 10.93 0.54
CA SER A 270 9.04 10.71 0.97
C SER A 270 7.99 10.94 -0.13
N GLY A 271 6.81 10.29 -0.10
CA GLY A 271 5.70 10.48 -1.05
C GLY A 271 5.75 9.47 -2.21
N ALA A 272 5.80 8.19 -1.87
CA ALA A 272 6.08 7.12 -2.82
C ALA A 272 4.92 6.93 -3.82
N GLU A 273 3.68 7.10 -3.38
CA GLU A 273 2.48 6.75 -4.13
C GLU A 273 2.15 7.76 -5.22
N ALA A 274 2.01 9.03 -4.85
CA ALA A 274 1.79 10.13 -5.79
C ALA A 274 2.88 10.16 -6.88
N ARG A 275 4.14 9.90 -6.52
CA ARG A 275 5.23 9.82 -7.50
C ARG A 275 5.09 8.62 -8.43
N SER A 276 4.63 7.48 -7.93
CA SER A 276 4.35 6.32 -8.77
C SER A 276 3.19 6.58 -9.72
N ALA A 277 2.12 7.23 -9.26
CA ALA A 277 1.01 7.65 -10.11
C ALA A 277 1.45 8.63 -11.21
N VAL A 278 2.26 9.65 -10.86
CA VAL A 278 2.88 10.56 -11.85
C VAL A 278 3.73 9.79 -12.87
N ARG A 279 4.57 8.86 -12.42
CA ARG A 279 5.43 8.06 -13.31
C ARG A 279 4.62 7.15 -14.23
N ALA A 280 3.58 6.51 -13.69
CA ALA A 280 2.66 5.67 -14.45
C ALA A 280 1.93 6.49 -15.52
N ALA A 281 1.47 7.70 -15.18
CA ALA A 281 0.83 8.62 -16.12
C ALA A 281 1.79 9.10 -17.23
N LEU A 282 3.08 9.30 -16.91
CA LEU A 282 4.09 9.80 -17.85
C LEU A 282 4.82 8.70 -18.63
N HIS A 283 4.53 7.41 -18.40
CA HIS A 283 5.24 6.27 -18.99
C HIS A 283 6.78 6.35 -18.90
N ARG A 284 7.32 6.99 -17.87
CA ARG A 284 8.78 7.13 -17.71
C ARG A 284 9.33 5.82 -17.14
N PRO A 285 10.30 5.14 -17.80
CA PRO A 285 10.88 3.92 -17.27
C PRO A 285 11.48 4.20 -15.89
N VAL A 286 11.23 3.28 -14.95
CA VAL A 286 11.92 3.29 -13.66
C VAL A 286 13.38 3.03 -13.98
N GLU A 287 14.22 4.06 -13.87
CA GLU A 287 15.66 3.85 -13.85
C GLU A 287 15.95 2.84 -12.75
N ARG A 288 16.77 1.83 -13.07
CA ARG A 288 17.29 0.85 -12.14
C ARG A 288 18.33 1.57 -11.27
N THR A 289 17.90 2.58 -10.50
CA THR A 289 18.81 3.53 -9.83
C THR A 289 19.44 2.96 -8.56
N GLU A 290 18.95 1.82 -8.09
CA GLU A 290 19.63 1.01 -7.07
C GLU A 290 20.24 -0.19 -7.78
N GLN A 291 21.48 -0.03 -8.26
CA GLN A 291 22.29 -1.17 -8.66
C GLN A 291 22.48 -2.04 -7.41
N PRO A 292 22.21 -3.36 -7.48
CA PRO A 292 22.54 -4.25 -6.37
C PRO A 292 24.03 -4.09 -6.05
N PRO A 293 24.42 -4.05 -4.77
CA PRO A 293 25.82 -3.94 -4.41
C PRO A 293 26.59 -5.07 -5.11
N ARG A 294 27.66 -4.71 -5.81
CA ARG A 294 28.51 -5.66 -6.55
C ARG A 294 28.97 -6.75 -5.57
N ARG A 295 28.77 -8.02 -5.94
CA ARG A 295 29.33 -9.18 -5.22
C ARG A 295 30.86 -9.12 -5.32
N GLY A 296 31.52 -8.72 -4.23
CA GLY A 296 32.98 -8.68 -4.09
C GLY A 296 33.41 -7.83 -2.89
N GLY A 297 33.87 -8.48 -1.82
CA GLY A 297 34.19 -7.88 -0.51
C GLY A 297 33.04 -7.98 0.51
N ARG A 298 33.32 -7.80 1.82
CA ARG A 298 32.28 -7.71 2.87
C ARG A 298 31.24 -6.69 2.41
N SER A 299 30.06 -7.15 1.96
CA SER A 299 29.05 -6.24 1.42
C SER A 299 28.52 -5.36 2.53
N GLU A 300 28.36 -4.07 2.23
CA GLU A 300 27.72 -3.14 3.15
C GLU A 300 26.29 -3.61 3.47
N PRO A 301 25.80 -3.42 4.71
CA PRO A 301 24.42 -3.76 5.05
C PRO A 301 23.45 -2.94 4.21
N VAL A 302 22.42 -3.60 3.69
CA VAL A 302 21.27 -2.95 3.05
C VAL A 302 20.33 -2.53 4.17
N VAL A 303 20.10 -1.22 4.30
CA VAL A 303 19.21 -0.63 5.30
C VAL A 303 18.08 0.08 4.59
N LEU A 304 16.86 -0.38 4.84
CA LEU A 304 15.65 0.11 4.19
C LEU A 304 14.71 0.69 5.25
N ALA A 305 14.13 1.85 4.95
CA ALA A 305 13.10 2.49 5.76
C ALA A 305 11.73 2.32 5.10
N SER A 306 10.71 2.08 5.92
CA SER A 306 9.30 1.95 5.55
C SER A 306 8.49 2.70 6.61
N GLY A 307 8.46 4.03 6.50
CA GLY A 307 7.99 4.94 7.53
C GLY A 307 8.76 4.82 8.83
N ASN A 308 8.11 4.37 9.91
CA ASN A 308 8.72 4.17 11.23
C ASN A 308 9.22 2.74 11.47
N LEU A 309 9.15 1.88 10.44
CA LEU A 309 9.77 0.55 10.41
C LEU A 309 11.07 0.57 9.60
N GLY A 310 12.11 -0.06 10.13
CA GLY A 310 13.40 -0.25 9.49
C GLY A 310 13.71 -1.73 9.26
N LEU A 311 14.42 -2.03 8.17
CA LEU A 311 14.82 -3.38 7.79
C LEU A 311 16.31 -3.38 7.49
N VAL A 312 17.06 -4.28 8.11
CA VAL A 312 18.51 -4.46 7.89
C VAL A 312 18.77 -5.85 7.36
N SER A 313 19.45 -5.93 6.22
CA SER A 313 19.87 -7.19 5.60
C SER A 313 21.35 -7.17 5.26
N PHE A 314 22.01 -8.32 5.38
CA PHE A 314 23.40 -8.56 5.00
C PHE A 314 23.45 -9.39 3.71
N PRO A 315 23.65 -8.75 2.53
CA PRO A 315 23.53 -9.39 1.22
C PRO A 315 24.52 -10.53 0.94
N ASP A 316 25.65 -10.56 1.64
CA ASP A 316 26.67 -11.60 1.48
C ASP A 316 26.32 -12.90 2.22
N VAL A 317 25.28 -12.91 3.05
CA VAL A 317 24.79 -14.10 3.74
C VAL A 317 23.46 -14.52 3.11
N PRO A 318 23.33 -15.74 2.56
CA PRO A 318 22.15 -16.15 1.78
C PRO A 318 20.92 -16.47 2.65
N HIS A 319 21.10 -16.72 3.95
CA HIS A 319 20.03 -16.99 4.90
C HIS A 319 19.77 -15.81 5.84
N ARG A 320 18.62 -15.83 6.52
CA ARG A 320 18.33 -14.89 7.61
C ARG A 320 19.22 -15.21 8.82
N MET A 321 20.11 -14.28 9.13
CA MET A 321 21.10 -14.42 10.20
C MET A 321 20.41 -14.53 11.55
N THR A 322 20.97 -15.37 12.43
CA THR A 322 20.56 -15.40 13.84
C THR A 322 21.23 -14.30 14.64
N ARG A 323 20.67 -14.00 15.81
CA ARG A 323 21.20 -13.07 16.80
C ARG A 323 22.64 -13.42 17.14
N GLU A 324 22.93 -14.71 17.33
CA GLU A 324 24.26 -15.21 17.67
C GLU A 324 25.27 -14.97 16.51
N GLU A 325 24.85 -15.18 15.26
CA GLU A 325 25.67 -14.85 14.08
C GLU A 325 25.89 -13.33 13.94
N LEU A 326 24.86 -12.53 14.23
CA LEU A 326 24.94 -11.06 14.22
C LEU A 326 25.90 -10.55 15.31
N ASP A 327 25.81 -11.06 16.54
CA ASP A 327 26.69 -10.71 17.66
C ASP A 327 28.13 -11.13 17.36
N ALA A 328 28.36 -12.32 16.79
CA ALA A 328 29.71 -12.76 16.41
C ALA A 328 30.33 -11.87 15.31
N ARG A 329 29.51 -11.43 14.34
CA ARG A 329 29.96 -10.65 13.18
C ARG A 329 30.10 -9.16 13.47
N HIS A 330 29.17 -8.60 14.23
CA HIS A 330 29.06 -7.18 14.57
C HIS A 330 28.67 -7.00 16.06
N PRO A 331 29.62 -7.21 17.01
CA PRO A 331 29.33 -7.30 18.44
C PRO A 331 28.63 -6.10 19.07
N ALA A 332 28.76 -4.91 18.46
CA ALA A 332 28.15 -3.69 18.95
C ALA A 332 26.77 -3.40 18.33
N LEU A 333 26.37 -4.09 17.24
CA LEU A 333 25.24 -3.67 16.41
C LEU A 333 23.90 -3.76 17.15
N LEU A 334 23.53 -4.94 17.66
CA LEU A 334 22.24 -5.15 18.31
C LEU A 334 22.13 -4.31 19.59
N THR A 335 23.20 -4.26 20.39
CA THR A 335 23.27 -3.43 21.59
C THR A 335 23.15 -1.94 21.27
N THR A 336 23.81 -1.45 20.22
CA THR A 336 23.72 -0.04 19.80
C THR A 336 22.31 0.32 19.37
N LEU A 337 21.67 -0.53 18.56
CA LEU A 337 20.32 -0.30 18.07
C LEU A 337 19.29 -0.37 19.22
N ALA A 338 19.32 -1.44 20.02
CA ALA A 338 18.33 -1.67 21.08
C ALA A 338 18.38 -0.62 22.20
N ASN A 339 19.56 -0.05 22.49
CA ASN A 339 19.71 1.00 23.50
C ASN A 339 19.57 2.43 22.95
N HIS A 340 19.40 2.61 21.64
CA HIS A 340 19.22 3.94 21.08
C HIS A 340 17.82 4.47 21.45
N PRO A 341 17.69 5.68 22.04
CA PRO A 341 16.42 6.19 22.55
C PRO A 341 15.34 6.39 21.46
N GLY A 342 15.75 6.46 20.20
CA GLY A 342 14.85 6.54 19.05
C GLY A 342 14.34 5.20 18.49
N ILE A 343 14.76 4.07 19.07
CA ILE A 343 14.35 2.72 18.68
C ILE A 343 13.46 2.16 19.80
N GLY A 344 12.32 1.60 19.43
CA GLY A 344 11.39 0.97 20.37
C GLY A 344 11.84 -0.45 20.68
N PHE A 345 12.00 -1.27 19.64
CA PHE A 345 12.45 -2.65 19.77
C PHE A 345 12.99 -3.20 18.45
N LEU A 346 13.70 -4.32 18.53
CA LEU A 346 14.20 -5.10 17.40
C LEU A 346 13.53 -6.48 17.38
N LEU A 347 13.28 -7.02 16.19
CA LEU A 347 13.01 -8.46 16.01
C LEU A 347 14.18 -9.09 15.25
N VAL A 348 14.75 -10.13 15.83
CA VAL A 348 15.82 -10.94 15.22
C VAL A 348 15.48 -12.43 15.31
N ARG A 349 16.11 -13.25 14.46
CA ARG A 349 16.07 -14.71 14.57
C ARG A 349 17.00 -15.14 15.68
N SER A 350 16.70 -16.19 16.42
CA SER A 350 17.62 -16.83 17.38
C SER A 350 17.75 -18.31 17.05
N ALA A 351 18.96 -18.86 17.18
CA ALA A 351 19.17 -20.29 17.03
C ALA A 351 18.49 -21.10 18.15
N GLU A 352 18.43 -20.53 19.37
CA GLU A 352 17.87 -21.18 20.56
C GLU A 352 16.35 -21.04 20.64
N HIS A 353 15.84 -19.81 20.45
CA HIS A 353 14.43 -19.49 20.69
C HIS A 353 13.59 -19.33 19.41
N GLY A 354 14.18 -19.54 18.24
CA GLY A 354 13.58 -19.26 16.93
C GLY A 354 13.54 -17.76 16.62
N GLY A 355 12.90 -16.96 17.47
CA GLY A 355 12.89 -15.51 17.39
C GLY A 355 12.88 -14.84 18.76
N VAL A 356 13.50 -13.67 18.85
CA VAL A 356 13.55 -12.86 20.06
C VAL A 356 13.28 -11.39 19.73
N VAL A 357 12.61 -10.71 20.66
CA VAL A 357 12.46 -9.25 20.65
C VAL A 357 13.46 -8.63 21.61
N LEU A 358 14.24 -7.68 21.12
CA LEU A 358 15.24 -6.96 21.92
C LEU A 358 14.78 -5.53 22.18
N GLY A 359 14.94 -5.05 23.40
CA GLY A 359 14.65 -3.69 23.82
C GLY A 359 15.84 -3.05 24.56
N ALA A 360 15.61 -1.83 25.05
CA ALA A 360 16.61 -1.09 25.81
C ALA A 360 16.99 -1.82 27.11
N ARG A 361 18.17 -1.50 27.66
CA ARG A 361 18.68 -2.00 28.95
C ARG A 361 18.83 -3.53 29.02
N GLY A 362 18.98 -4.19 27.86
CA GLY A 362 19.17 -5.63 27.79
C GLY A 362 17.87 -6.42 27.86
N ASP A 363 16.72 -5.78 27.69
CA ASP A 363 15.44 -6.48 27.56
C ASP A 363 15.50 -7.45 26.38
N GLU A 364 15.24 -8.72 26.65
CA GLU A 364 15.20 -9.80 25.65
C GLU A 364 14.03 -10.72 25.98
N VAL A 365 13.14 -10.90 25.01
CA VAL A 365 11.92 -11.70 25.19
C VAL A 365 11.80 -12.68 24.02
N PRO A 366 11.87 -14.00 24.27
CA PRO A 366 11.52 -15.01 23.29
C PRO A 366 10.12 -14.79 22.71
N LEU A 367 9.93 -15.03 21.41
CA LEU A 367 8.62 -14.84 20.77
C LEU A 367 7.51 -15.70 21.38
N ALA A 368 7.87 -16.88 21.92
CA ALA A 368 6.94 -17.73 22.65
C ALA A 368 6.34 -17.01 23.88
N ASP A 369 7.14 -16.19 24.56
CA ASP A 369 6.79 -15.50 25.81
C ASP A 369 6.35 -14.04 25.59
N LEU A 370 6.40 -13.54 24.35
CA LEU A 370 6.09 -12.15 24.02
C LEU A 370 4.61 -11.82 24.29
N THR A 371 4.32 -10.97 25.27
CA THR A 371 2.93 -10.54 25.55
C THR A 371 2.77 -9.04 25.36
N ASP A 372 1.60 -8.62 24.88
CA ASP A 372 1.26 -7.20 24.81
C ASP A 372 1.33 -6.52 26.19
N GLY A 373 1.62 -5.21 26.19
CA GLY A 373 1.63 -4.42 27.42
C GLY A 373 2.80 -4.73 28.37
N LYS A 374 3.78 -5.55 27.97
CA LYS A 374 4.97 -5.87 28.77
C LYS A 374 6.27 -5.70 27.98
N GLY A 375 7.36 -5.49 28.72
CA GLY A 375 8.72 -5.41 28.16
C GLY A 375 8.81 -4.39 27.02
N PRO A 376 9.49 -4.73 25.90
CA PRO A 376 9.62 -3.85 24.74
C PRO A 376 8.28 -3.46 24.07
N LEU A 377 7.19 -4.18 24.36
CA LEU A 377 5.85 -3.88 23.82
C LEU A 377 4.94 -3.13 24.79
N ALA A 378 5.44 -2.68 25.95
CA ALA A 378 4.62 -2.07 27.00
C ALA A 378 3.79 -0.85 26.53
N GLY A 379 4.32 -0.06 25.61
CA GLY A 379 3.61 1.12 25.08
C GLY A 379 2.68 0.83 23.90
N PHE A 380 2.72 -0.36 23.30
CA PHE A 380 2.01 -0.63 22.04
C PHE A 380 0.59 -1.17 22.26
N ALA A 381 -0.27 -0.97 21.24
CA ALA A 381 -1.65 -1.42 21.29
C ALA A 381 -1.77 -2.97 21.32
N PRO A 382 -2.89 -3.52 21.84
CA PRO A 382 -3.15 -4.95 21.83
C PRO A 382 -2.97 -5.62 20.45
N GLY A 383 -2.47 -6.85 20.49
CA GLY A 383 -2.11 -7.70 19.36
C GLY A 383 -0.84 -7.29 18.61
N ALA A 384 -0.01 -6.41 19.19
CA ALA A 384 1.33 -6.13 18.69
C ALA A 384 2.21 -7.39 18.71
N ALA A 385 2.13 -8.18 19.78
CA ALA A 385 2.87 -9.44 19.91
C ALA A 385 2.54 -10.42 18.76
N ASP A 386 1.26 -10.55 18.41
CA ASP A 386 0.83 -11.44 17.33
C ASP A 386 1.26 -10.93 15.96
N ALA A 387 1.22 -9.60 15.74
CA ALA A 387 1.75 -9.00 14.53
C ALA A 387 3.26 -9.26 14.38
N VAL A 388 4.03 -9.17 15.47
CA VAL A 388 5.47 -9.48 15.50
C VAL A 388 5.72 -10.96 15.20
N ARG A 389 4.98 -11.88 15.83
CA ARG A 389 5.07 -13.32 15.57
C ARG A 389 4.73 -13.68 14.13
N ARG A 390 3.66 -13.10 13.59
CA ARG A 390 3.23 -13.33 12.21
C ARG A 390 4.31 -12.90 11.24
N THR A 391 4.83 -11.68 11.38
CA THR A 391 5.92 -11.22 10.50
C THR A 391 7.16 -12.09 10.63
N HIS A 392 7.54 -12.55 11.84
CA HIS A 392 8.69 -13.44 12.01
C HIS A 392 8.59 -14.73 11.18
N SER A 393 7.38 -15.22 10.90
CA SER A 393 7.16 -16.43 10.10
C SER A 393 7.42 -16.25 8.60
N PHE A 394 7.57 -15.01 8.13
CA PHE A 394 7.74 -14.72 6.70
C PHE A 394 9.16 -15.08 6.21
N PRO A 395 9.28 -15.81 5.09
CA PRO A 395 10.56 -16.13 4.45
C PRO A 395 11.47 -14.91 4.20
N HIS A 396 10.90 -13.78 3.77
CA HIS A 396 11.65 -12.58 3.43
C HIS A 396 11.77 -11.57 4.59
N THR A 397 11.56 -12.00 5.83
CA THR A 397 11.86 -11.16 7.00
C THR A 397 13.35 -10.80 7.02
N ALA A 398 13.65 -9.52 7.21
CA ALA A 398 15.02 -9.04 7.27
C ALA A 398 15.81 -9.67 8.43
N ASP A 399 17.15 -9.61 8.37
CA ASP A 399 18.02 -10.08 9.46
C ASP A 399 17.67 -9.36 10.77
N ILE A 400 17.41 -8.06 10.68
CA ILE A 400 16.92 -7.24 11.79
C ILE A 400 15.72 -6.41 11.31
N MET A 401 14.58 -6.58 11.96
CA MET A 401 13.45 -5.63 11.87
C MET A 401 13.57 -4.63 13.02
N VAL A 402 13.38 -3.34 12.74
CA VAL A 402 13.58 -2.24 13.69
C VAL A 402 12.30 -1.43 13.77
N ASN A 403 11.55 -1.50 14.86
CA ASN A 403 10.46 -0.55 15.08
C ASN A 403 11.00 0.67 15.80
N SER A 404 10.71 1.87 15.32
CA SER A 404 11.13 3.08 16.01
C SER A 404 10.40 3.26 17.34
N TRP A 405 10.89 4.23 18.12
CA TRP A 405 10.25 4.67 19.35
C TRP A 405 8.81 5.15 19.10
N TYR A 406 7.97 4.92 20.10
CA TYR A 406 6.56 5.30 20.12
C TYR A 406 6.21 6.00 21.44
N ASP A 407 5.54 7.16 21.36
CA ASP A 407 4.92 7.85 22.49
C ASP A 407 3.41 7.53 22.58
N PRO A 408 2.96 6.81 23.62
CA PRO A 408 1.54 6.53 23.79
C PRO A 408 0.70 7.77 24.17
N LEU A 409 1.30 8.83 24.70
CA LEU A 409 0.56 10.03 25.13
C LEU A 409 0.15 10.89 23.93
N ASP A 410 1.13 11.27 23.11
CA ASP A 410 0.91 12.13 21.95
C ASP A 410 0.64 11.34 20.66
N GLY A 411 0.79 10.02 20.71
CA GLY A 411 0.64 9.16 19.54
C GLY A 411 1.80 9.26 18.55
N GLU A 412 2.93 9.85 18.96
CA GLU A 412 4.06 10.16 18.08
C GLU A 412 4.94 8.94 17.80
N VAL A 413 5.44 8.84 16.57
CA VAL A 413 6.48 7.87 16.19
C VAL A 413 7.65 8.58 15.52
N LEU A 414 8.80 7.93 15.49
CA LEU A 414 9.96 8.45 14.77
C LEU A 414 10.08 7.83 13.39
N ALA A 415 9.77 8.59 12.35
CA ALA A 415 9.91 8.13 10.98
C ALA A 415 11.40 8.00 10.61
N PHE A 416 11.81 6.85 10.05
CA PHE A 416 13.13 6.69 9.43
C PHE A 416 13.19 7.35 8.04
N GLU A 417 12.05 7.76 7.50
CA GLU A 417 11.90 8.50 6.24
C GLU A 417 11.68 10.01 6.47
N GLU A 418 11.83 10.83 5.43
CA GLU A 418 11.56 12.27 5.48
C GLU A 418 10.04 12.56 5.52
N GLN A 419 9.36 12.09 6.57
CA GLN A 419 7.90 12.13 6.76
C GLN A 419 7.55 12.57 8.19
N ILE A 420 6.55 13.44 8.34
CA ILE A 420 6.05 13.90 9.64
C ILE A 420 4.63 13.42 9.98
N GLY A 421 3.91 12.91 8.98
CA GLY A 421 2.89 11.89 9.17
C GLY A 421 3.49 10.57 8.70
N SER A 422 3.48 9.53 9.52
CA SER A 422 4.18 8.27 9.24
C SER A 422 3.25 7.08 9.42
N HIS A 423 3.47 6.06 8.61
CA HIS A 423 2.83 4.76 8.71
C HIS A 423 3.80 3.68 8.20
N GLY A 424 3.52 2.40 8.40
CA GLY A 424 4.34 1.28 7.93
C GLY A 424 4.97 0.45 9.05
N GLY A 425 4.84 0.86 10.31
CA GLY A 425 5.25 0.09 11.49
C GLY A 425 4.16 0.05 12.58
N LEU A 426 4.58 -0.20 13.83
CA LEU A 426 3.69 -0.15 14.99
C LEU A 426 3.79 1.21 15.70
N GLY A 427 2.69 1.59 16.37
CA GLY A 427 2.61 2.75 17.27
C GLY A 427 1.68 3.84 16.75
N GLY A 428 0.80 4.34 17.61
CA GLY A 428 -0.09 5.46 17.31
C GLY A 428 -1.27 5.10 16.40
N ALA A 429 -1.78 6.08 15.68
CA ALA A 429 -2.97 5.92 14.84
C ALA A 429 -2.73 5.14 13.54
N GLN A 430 -1.47 4.92 13.12
CA GLN A 430 -1.15 4.21 11.87
C GLN A 430 -1.76 2.81 11.77
N GLY A 431 -1.88 2.10 12.90
CA GLY A 431 -2.47 0.76 12.94
C GLY A 431 -3.98 0.71 13.19
N ARG A 432 -4.68 1.86 13.12
CA ARG A 432 -6.12 1.98 13.46
C ARG A 432 -6.99 2.53 12.30
N PRO A 433 -7.00 1.88 11.14
CA PRO A 433 -7.91 2.20 10.03
C PRO A 433 -9.39 1.88 10.33
N PHE A 434 -10.27 2.17 9.37
CA PHE A 434 -11.71 1.98 9.52
C PHE A 434 -12.44 1.56 8.23
N LEU A 435 -13.64 1.02 8.42
CA LEU A 435 -14.68 0.80 7.41
C LEU A 435 -15.92 1.63 7.77
N LEU A 436 -16.42 2.42 6.82
CA LEU A 436 -17.74 3.04 6.85
C LEU A 436 -18.60 2.36 5.78
N SER A 437 -19.63 1.64 6.22
CA SER A 437 -20.51 0.86 5.36
C SER A 437 -21.97 1.23 5.61
N PRO A 438 -22.82 1.16 4.58
CA PRO A 438 -24.24 1.43 4.72
C PRO A 438 -24.93 0.32 5.52
N PRO A 439 -26.01 0.63 6.28
CA PRO A 439 -26.66 -0.32 7.19
C PRO A 439 -27.38 -1.48 6.49
N GLN A 440 -27.53 -1.42 5.17
CA GLN A 440 -28.11 -2.50 4.37
C GLN A 440 -27.15 -3.68 4.16
N LEU A 441 -25.85 -3.49 4.40
CA LEU A 441 -24.87 -4.57 4.39
C LEU A 441 -24.78 -5.20 5.78
N SER A 442 -24.49 -6.50 5.83
CA SER A 442 -24.25 -7.17 7.11
C SER A 442 -23.12 -6.51 7.91
N PRO A 443 -23.15 -6.52 9.26
CA PRO A 443 -22.09 -5.94 10.08
C PRO A 443 -20.70 -6.47 9.71
N PRO A 444 -19.66 -5.61 9.59
CA PRO A 444 -18.31 -6.05 9.19
C PRO A 444 -17.74 -7.15 10.10
N ALA A 445 -18.03 -7.09 11.40
CA ALA A 445 -17.63 -8.08 12.39
C ALA A 445 -18.82 -8.43 13.29
N ALA A 446 -18.75 -9.59 13.95
CA ALA A 446 -19.67 -9.95 15.02
C ALA A 446 -19.52 -8.98 16.21
N ASP A 447 -20.54 -8.87 17.05
CA ASP A 447 -20.51 -7.99 18.21
C ASP A 447 -19.33 -8.32 19.12
N GLY A 448 -18.50 -7.31 19.41
CA GLY A 448 -17.30 -7.45 20.24
C GLY A 448 -16.07 -8.04 19.54
N ALA A 449 -16.18 -8.47 18.27
CA ALA A 449 -15.03 -8.95 17.50
C ALA A 449 -14.29 -7.80 16.79
N GLU A 450 -12.96 -7.81 16.86
CA GLU A 450 -12.10 -6.90 16.11
C GLU A 450 -11.67 -7.54 14.78
N ILE A 451 -11.70 -6.75 13.69
CA ILE A 451 -11.12 -7.15 12.40
C ILE A 451 -9.60 -6.93 12.48
N VAL A 452 -8.82 -7.99 12.27
CA VAL A 452 -7.36 -7.95 12.32
C VAL A 452 -6.77 -8.32 10.97
N GLY A 453 -6.01 -7.40 10.40
CA GLY A 453 -5.33 -7.55 9.11
C GLY A 453 -6.23 -7.35 7.90
N ALA A 454 -5.58 -7.05 6.77
CA ALA A 454 -6.25 -6.80 5.50
C ALA A 454 -6.95 -8.05 4.93
N GLU A 455 -6.47 -9.25 5.29
CA GLU A 455 -7.07 -10.52 4.86
C GLU A 455 -8.49 -10.72 5.44
N GLN A 456 -8.75 -10.25 6.67
CA GLN A 456 -10.10 -10.31 7.23
C GLN A 456 -11.02 -9.27 6.56
N VAL A 457 -10.51 -8.09 6.24
CA VAL A 457 -11.25 -7.08 5.45
C VAL A 457 -11.63 -7.65 4.08
N HIS A 458 -10.74 -8.39 3.42
CA HIS A 458 -11.07 -9.10 2.18
C HIS A 458 -12.29 -10.02 2.34
N GLN A 459 -12.36 -10.81 3.42
CA GLN A 459 -13.50 -11.69 3.66
C GLN A 459 -14.80 -10.92 3.86
N VAL A 460 -14.75 -9.76 4.54
CA VAL A 460 -15.91 -8.87 4.69
C VAL A 460 -16.38 -8.35 3.33
N LEU A 461 -15.47 -7.80 2.52
CA LEU A 461 -15.82 -7.28 1.20
C LEU A 461 -16.33 -8.39 0.26
N ARG A 462 -15.69 -9.57 0.28
CA ARG A 462 -16.13 -10.75 -0.47
C ARG A 462 -17.55 -11.18 -0.09
N ARG A 463 -17.86 -11.15 1.21
CA ARG A 463 -19.22 -11.45 1.71
C ARG A 463 -20.22 -10.41 1.22
N TRP A 464 -19.89 -9.12 1.32
CA TRP A 464 -20.77 -8.04 0.84
C TRP A 464 -21.02 -8.07 -0.67
N LEU A 465 -20.02 -8.47 -1.47
CA LEU A 465 -20.23 -8.68 -2.90
C LEU A 465 -21.29 -9.77 -3.15
N ARG A 466 -21.19 -10.90 -2.45
CA ARG A 466 -22.20 -11.99 -2.53
C ARG A 466 -23.58 -11.56 -2.05
N GLU A 467 -23.67 -10.74 -1.01
CA GLU A 467 -24.94 -10.17 -0.53
C GLU A 467 -25.59 -9.27 -1.60
N CYS A 468 -24.78 -8.57 -2.39
CA CYS A 468 -25.27 -7.69 -3.47
C CYS A 468 -25.67 -8.45 -4.75
N ASP A 469 -25.11 -9.64 -4.99
CA ASP A 469 -25.40 -10.44 -6.19
C ASP A 469 -26.72 -11.25 -6.10
N GLY A 470 -27.39 -11.25 -4.95
CA GLY A 470 -28.66 -11.96 -4.74
C GLY A 470 -28.51 -13.50 -4.69
N PRO A 471 -29.60 -14.24 -4.41
CA PRO A 471 -29.57 -15.71 -4.42
C PRO A 471 -29.24 -16.22 -5.81
N GLN A 472 -28.16 -16.97 -5.93
CA GLN A 472 -27.79 -17.66 -7.17
C GLN A 472 -28.81 -18.79 -7.41
N VAL A 473 -29.66 -18.63 -8.43
CA VAL A 473 -30.52 -19.72 -8.88
C VAL A 473 -29.64 -20.67 -9.69
N PRO A 474 -29.47 -21.94 -9.28
CA PRO A 474 -28.73 -22.91 -10.08
C PRO A 474 -29.39 -23.00 -11.46
N VAL A 475 -28.61 -22.81 -12.52
CA VAL A 475 -29.09 -23.11 -13.86
C VAL A 475 -29.24 -24.63 -13.90
N GLU A 476 -30.48 -25.13 -13.91
CA GLU A 476 -30.72 -26.54 -14.16
C GLU A 476 -30.13 -26.88 -15.53
N ASN A 477 -29.11 -27.73 -15.52
CA ASN A 477 -28.64 -28.39 -16.73
C ASN A 477 -29.78 -29.26 -17.25
N SER A 478 -30.65 -28.67 -18.07
CA SER A 478 -31.61 -29.42 -18.87
C SER A 478 -30.80 -30.44 -19.68
N PRO A 479 -31.03 -31.76 -19.51
CA PRO A 479 -30.33 -32.75 -20.32
C PRO A 479 -30.67 -32.43 -21.78
N ALA A 480 -29.64 -32.42 -22.62
CA ALA A 480 -29.74 -32.13 -24.03
C ALA A 480 -30.89 -32.94 -24.65
N GLY A 481 -32.01 -32.28 -24.86
CA GLY A 481 -33.14 -32.82 -25.60
C GLY A 481 -32.68 -33.05 -27.03
N ASP A 482 -32.70 -34.31 -27.40
CA ASP A 482 -32.45 -34.89 -28.72
C ASP A 482 -33.03 -34.00 -29.85
N ARG A 483 -32.20 -33.08 -30.37
CA ARG A 483 -32.53 -32.35 -31.60
C ARG A 483 -32.08 -33.20 -32.76
N GLY A 484 -33.02 -33.98 -33.25
CA GLY A 484 -32.90 -34.77 -34.47
C GLY A 484 -32.27 -33.98 -35.60
N ILE A 485 -31.36 -34.67 -36.29
CA ILE A 485 -30.63 -34.24 -37.47
C ILE A 485 -31.66 -33.88 -38.56
N ALA A 486 -31.88 -32.58 -38.79
CA ALA A 486 -32.55 -32.10 -39.99
C ALA A 486 -31.52 -32.00 -41.13
N SER A 487 -31.53 -33.05 -41.95
CA SER A 487 -30.86 -33.15 -43.25
C SER A 487 -31.13 -31.93 -44.15
N PHE A 488 -30.08 -31.20 -44.54
CA PHE A 488 -30.13 -30.29 -45.67
C PHE A 488 -30.11 -31.11 -46.97
N ALA A 489 -31.28 -31.25 -47.59
CA ALA A 489 -31.43 -31.93 -48.87
C ALA A 489 -30.99 -31.05 -50.05
N ALA A 490 -30.35 -31.74 -51.00
CA ALA A 490 -29.88 -31.39 -52.32
C ALA A 490 -30.68 -30.34 -53.13
N LEU A 491 -29.92 -29.56 -53.90
CA LEU A 491 -30.38 -28.73 -55.03
C LEU A 491 -30.96 -29.61 -56.15
N PRO A 492 -32.03 -29.18 -56.86
CA PRO A 492 -32.58 -29.93 -57.99
C PRO A 492 -31.82 -29.65 -59.30
N PRO A 493 -31.78 -30.60 -60.25
CA PRO A 493 -31.11 -30.42 -61.53
C PRO A 493 -32.03 -29.76 -62.57
N GLU A 494 -31.45 -28.89 -63.39
CA GLU A 494 -32.04 -28.43 -64.65
C GLU A 494 -32.05 -29.57 -65.68
N ALA A 495 -33.15 -29.74 -66.40
CA ALA A 495 -33.16 -30.45 -67.67
C ALA A 495 -34.21 -29.85 -68.61
N ARG A 496 -33.80 -29.75 -69.87
CA ARG A 496 -34.42 -29.06 -71.00
C ARG A 496 -35.62 -29.82 -71.58
N GLU A 497 -36.47 -29.02 -72.21
CA GLU A 497 -37.42 -29.24 -73.32
C GLU A 497 -37.48 -30.56 -74.11
N GLU A 498 -38.71 -30.76 -74.64
CA GLU A 498 -39.14 -31.39 -75.90
C GLU A 498 -39.79 -32.81 -75.93
N SER A 499 -41.10 -32.77 -76.19
CA SER A 499 -41.92 -33.55 -77.16
C SER A 499 -41.55 -34.99 -77.55
N ALA A 500 -42.48 -35.91 -77.27
CA ALA A 500 -43.39 -36.56 -78.24
C ALA A 500 -44.36 -37.52 -77.52
#